data_AF-A0A1V3WIP9-F1
#
_entry.id   AF-A0A1V3WIP9-F1
#
_cell.length_a   1.000
_cell.length_b   1.000
_cell.length_c   1.000
_cell.angle_alpha   90.00
_cell.angle_beta   90.00
_cell.angle_gamma   90.00
#
_symmetry.space_group_name_H-M   'P 1'
#
loop_
_entity.id
_entity.type
_entity.pdbx_description
1 polymer ?
#
loop_
_entity_poly.entity_id
_entity_poly.type
_entity_poly.pdbx_seq_one_letter_code
_entity_poly.pdbx_strand_id
1 'polypeptide(L)'
;MQRIAALPVNQLVMIKLALNSALLQQGVATSRMVSTVFDGIARHTPEGHAFVADAVEHGFRDAVKHRDGPFGDYGRKASGV
;
A
#
# COMPACT_ATOMS: atom_id res chain seq x y z
N MET A 1 12.60 19.60 -11.49
CA MET A 1 13.53 19.38 -10.36
C MET A 1 14.26 20.68 -9.98
N GLN A 2 13.56 21.79 -9.70
CA GLN A 2 14.25 23.06 -9.42
C GLN A 2 13.67 23.82 -8.23
N ARG A 3 12.35 23.83 -8.04
CA ARG A 3 11.71 24.68 -7.01
C ARG A 3 12.06 24.31 -5.56
N ILE A 4 12.02 23.02 -5.20
CA ILE A 4 12.36 22.57 -3.84
C ILE A 4 13.87 22.67 -3.59
N ALA A 5 14.68 22.27 -4.57
CA ALA A 5 16.14 22.27 -4.48
C ALA A 5 16.76 23.68 -4.43
N ALA A 6 16.03 24.71 -4.86
CA ALA A 6 16.46 26.11 -4.78
C ALA A 6 16.38 26.71 -3.37
N LEU A 7 15.80 26.00 -2.40
CA LEU A 7 15.65 26.49 -1.02
C LEU A 7 16.83 26.05 -0.13
N PRO A 8 17.25 26.88 0.84
CA PRO A 8 18.22 26.47 1.84
C PRO A 8 17.76 25.23 2.62
N VAL A 9 18.68 24.29 2.87
CA VAL A 9 18.36 23.00 3.52
C VAL A 9 17.74 23.17 4.91
N ASN A 10 18.23 24.12 5.70
CA ASN A 10 17.67 24.42 7.02
C ASN A 10 16.19 24.81 6.95
N GLN A 11 15.76 25.55 5.92
CA GLN A 11 14.36 25.91 5.71
C GLN A 11 13.52 24.67 5.39
N LEU A 12 14.02 23.81 4.50
CA LEU A 12 13.36 22.54 4.17
C LEU A 12 13.18 21.64 5.40
N VAL A 13 14.20 21.55 6.25
CA VAL A 13 14.16 20.76 7.49
C VAL A 13 13.13 21.33 8.45
N MET A 14 13.16 22.64 8.74
CA MET A 14 12.20 23.27 9.65
C MET A 14 10.76 23.08 9.19
N ILE A 15 10.48 23.29 7.89
CA ILE A 15 9.14 23.11 7.32
C ILE A 15 8.70 21.64 7.44
N LYS A 16 9.58 20.68 7.13
CA LYS A 16 9.25 19.25 7.25
C LYS A 16 8.97 18.86 8.70
N LEU A 17 9.75 19.34 9.67
CA LEU A 17 9.52 19.09 11.08
C LEU A 17 8.17 19.66 11.55
N ALA A 18 7.85 20.90 11.15
CA ALA A 18 6.57 21.53 11.49
C ALA A 18 5.38 20.74 10.94
N LEU A 19 5.39 20.39 9.64
CA LEU A 19 4.32 19.62 9.00
C LEU A 19 4.20 18.20 9.55
N ASN A 20 5.33 17.53 9.80
CA ASN A 20 5.32 16.19 10.36
C ASN A 20 4.74 16.14 11.77
N SER A 21 4.83 17.22 12.56
CA SER A 21 4.24 17.23 13.90
C SER A 21 2.73 17.02 13.86
N ALA A 22 2.01 17.75 13.00
CA ALA A 22 0.58 17.59 12.79
C ALA A 22 0.23 16.23 12.17
N LEU A 23 1.03 15.73 11.23
CA LEU A 23 0.80 14.41 10.61
C LEU A 23 0.96 13.28 11.63
N LEU A 24 2.06 13.28 12.40
CA LEU A 24 2.36 12.19 13.34
C LEU A 24 1.40 12.18 14.54
N GLN A 25 0.88 13.35 14.94
CA GLN A 25 -0.17 13.45 15.96
C GLN A 25 -1.48 12.75 15.56
N GLN A 26 -1.71 12.48 14.28
CA GLN A 26 -2.89 11.71 13.81
C GLN A 26 -2.78 10.21 14.12
N GLY A 27 -1.72 9.74 14.78
CA GLY A 27 -1.57 8.33 15.17
C GLY A 27 -1.03 7.44 14.06
N VAL A 28 -0.28 7.99 13.09
CA VAL A 28 0.31 7.25 11.95
C VAL A 28 1.13 6.02 12.41
N ALA A 29 1.80 6.10 13.55
CA ALA A 29 2.56 4.99 14.11
C ALA A 29 1.68 3.79 14.48
N THR A 30 0.56 4.05 15.16
CA THR A 30 -0.42 3.01 15.54
C THR A 30 -1.06 2.40 14.30
N SER A 31 -1.51 3.23 13.35
CA SER A 31 -2.07 2.75 12.09
C SER A 31 -1.08 1.86 11.35
N ARG A 32 0.20 2.27 11.25
CA ARG A 32 1.24 1.45 10.61
C ARG A 32 1.45 0.11 11.32
N MET A 33 1.50 0.11 12.65
CA MET A 33 1.67 -1.11 13.43
C MET A 33 0.52 -2.09 13.17
N VAL A 34 -0.72 -1.63 13.30
CA VAL A 34 -1.91 -2.48 13.11
C VAL A 34 -2.01 -2.97 11.66
N SER A 35 -1.75 -2.11 10.67
CA SER A 35 -1.74 -2.52 9.25
C SER A 35 -0.69 -3.61 8.97
N THR A 36 0.48 -3.56 9.63
CA THR A 36 1.51 -4.60 9.47
C THR A 36 1.06 -5.93 10.03
N VAL A 37 0.37 -5.92 11.18
CA VAL A 37 -0.23 -7.12 11.77
C VAL A 37 -1.32 -7.67 10.84
N PHE A 38 -2.20 -6.81 10.34
CA PHE A 38 -3.29 -7.21 9.44
C PHE A 38 -2.79 -7.76 8.11
N ASP A 39 -1.71 -7.22 7.54
CA ASP A 39 -1.05 -7.82 6.37
C ASP A 39 -0.53 -9.24 6.68
N GLY A 40 0.04 -9.43 7.87
CA GLY A 40 0.43 -10.75 8.37
C GLY A 40 -0.75 -11.72 8.44
N ILE A 41 -1.87 -11.28 9.01
CA ILE A 41 -3.11 -12.07 9.09
C ILE A 41 -3.63 -12.41 7.70
N ALA A 42 -3.74 -11.43 6.78
CA ALA A 42 -4.24 -11.62 5.42
C ALA A 42 -3.47 -12.71 4.65
N ARG A 43 -2.18 -12.89 4.95
CA ARG A 43 -1.33 -13.93 4.35
C ARG A 43 -1.49 -15.32 4.96
N HIS A 44 -2.20 -15.45 6.09
CA HIS A 44 -2.38 -16.70 6.84
C HIS A 44 -3.84 -17.05 7.14
N THR A 45 -4.81 -16.33 6.56
CA THR A 45 -6.21 -16.77 6.59
C THR A 45 -6.45 -17.90 5.58
N PRO A 46 -7.56 -18.64 5.67
CA PRO A 46 -7.94 -19.62 4.65
C PRO A 46 -7.97 -19.04 3.23
N GLU A 47 -8.44 -17.80 3.07
CA GLU A 47 -8.49 -17.09 1.78
C GLU A 47 -7.09 -16.78 1.26
N GLY A 48 -6.18 -16.35 2.12
CA GLY A 48 -4.78 -16.13 1.77
C GLY A 48 -4.10 -17.41 1.29
N HIS A 49 -4.32 -18.53 2.00
CA HIS A 49 -3.83 -19.84 1.60
C HIS A 49 -4.46 -20.34 0.28
N ALA A 50 -5.76 -20.11 0.07
CA ALA A 50 -6.43 -20.46 -1.18
C ALA A 50 -5.86 -19.68 -2.37
N PHE A 51 -5.58 -18.38 -2.20
CA PHE A 51 -4.92 -17.58 -3.23
C PHE A 51 -3.50 -18.09 -3.54
N VAL A 52 -2.73 -18.49 -2.51
CA VAL A 52 -1.41 -19.10 -2.70
C VAL A 52 -1.52 -20.44 -3.43
N ALA A 53 -2.50 -21.28 -3.07
CA ALA A 53 -2.72 -22.56 -3.73
C ALA A 53 -3.03 -22.37 -5.23
N ASP A 54 -3.93 -21.44 -5.57
CA ASP A 54 -4.25 -21.08 -6.96
C ASP A 54 -3.03 -20.55 -7.72
N ALA A 55 -2.22 -19.70 -7.07
CA ALA A 55 -1.00 -19.17 -7.66
C ALA A 55 0.09 -20.23 -7.87
N VAL A 56 0.13 -21.29 -7.06
CA VAL A 56 1.06 -22.42 -7.23
C VAL A 56 0.59 -23.36 -8.34
N GLU A 57 -0.71 -23.61 -8.43
CA GLU A 57 -1.30 -24.53 -9.41
C GLU A 57 -1.36 -23.93 -10.82
N HIS A 58 -1.84 -22.68 -10.95
CA HIS A 58 -2.09 -22.03 -12.24
C HIS A 58 -1.06 -20.93 -12.57
N GLY A 59 -0.20 -20.58 -11.62
CA GLY A 59 0.74 -19.46 -11.73
C GLY A 59 0.15 -18.15 -11.23
N PHE A 60 1.01 -17.28 -10.70
CA PHE A 60 0.60 -16.04 -10.04
C PHE A 60 -0.23 -15.10 -10.92
N ARG A 61 0.04 -15.03 -12.24
CA ARG A 61 -0.72 -14.18 -13.15
C ARG A 61 -2.17 -14.61 -13.29
N ASP A 62 -2.43 -15.90 -13.36
CA ASP A 62 -3.79 -16.42 -13.48
C ASP A 62 -4.54 -16.29 -12.15
N ALA A 63 -3.87 -16.49 -11.01
CA ALA A 63 -4.47 -16.20 -9.70
C ALA A 63 -4.90 -14.72 -9.54
N VAL A 64 -4.07 -13.77 -10.02
CA VAL A 64 -4.44 -12.35 -10.06
C VAL A 64 -5.62 -12.11 -11.00
N LYS A 65 -5.66 -12.78 -12.16
CA LYS A 65 -6.79 -12.68 -13.09
C LYS A 65 -8.08 -13.25 -12.50
N HIS A 66 -8.02 -14.35 -11.76
CA HIS A 66 -9.18 -14.90 -11.05
C HIS A 66 -9.68 -13.97 -9.96
N ARG A 67 -8.76 -13.32 -9.23
CA ARG A 67 -9.10 -12.32 -8.20
C ARG A 67 -9.78 -11.07 -8.77
N ASP A 68 -9.20 -10.47 -9.82
CA ASP A 68 -9.64 -9.18 -10.36
C ASP A 68 -10.75 -9.33 -11.43
N GLY A 69 -10.82 -10.48 -12.08
CA GLY A 69 -11.78 -10.77 -13.17
C GLY A 69 -13.24 -10.47 -12.82
N PRO A 70 -13.76 -10.91 -11.66
CA PRO A 70 -15.12 -10.60 -11.21
C PRO A 70 -15.41 -9.11 -11.03
N PHE A 71 -14.39 -8.29 -10.75
CA PHE A 71 -14.52 -6.84 -10.57
C PHE A 71 -14.35 -6.07 -11.88
N GLY A 72 -13.96 -6.74 -12.97
CA GLY A 72 -13.86 -6.17 -14.31
C GLY A 72 -12.62 -5.28 -14.55
N ASP A 73 -11.73 -5.16 -13.56
CA ASP A 73 -10.60 -4.23 -13.56
C ASP A 73 -9.22 -4.91 -13.67
N TYR A 74 -9.18 -6.20 -14.02
CA TYR A 74 -7.93 -6.94 -14.24
C TYR A 74 -6.93 -6.18 -15.15
N GLY A 75 -5.71 -6.04 -14.66
CA GLY A 75 -4.58 -5.49 -15.39
C GLY A 75 -4.57 -3.97 -15.41
N ARG A 76 -4.66 -3.38 -16.61
CA ARG A 76 -4.62 -1.91 -16.81
C ARG A 76 -6.01 -1.28 -16.94
N LYS A 77 -7.06 -2.06 -16.71
CA LYS A 77 -8.43 -1.54 -16.75
C LYS A 77 -8.67 -0.67 -15.52
N ALA A 78 -9.48 0.38 -15.68
CA ALA A 78 -9.83 1.27 -14.59
C ALA A 78 -10.96 0.66 -13.74
N SER A 79 -10.92 0.87 -12.43
CA SER A 79 -11.95 0.40 -11.48
C SER A 79 -13.15 1.35 -11.35
N GLY A 80 -13.15 2.51 -12.03
CA GLY A 80 -14.28 3.46 -12.06
C GLY A 80 -14.44 4.32 -10.81
N VAL A 81 -13.39 4.46 -10.00
CA VAL A 81 -13.30 5.37 -8.83
C VAL A 81 -12.63 6.70 -9.16
#